data_AF-A0A7V2IQZ8-F1
#
_entry.id   AF-A0A7V2IQZ8-F1
#
_cell.length_a   1.000
_cell.length_b   1.000
_cell.length_c   1.000
_cell.angle_alpha   90.00
_cell.angle_beta   90.00
_cell.angle_gamma   90.00
#
_symmetry.space_group_name_H-M   'P 1'
#
loop_
_entity.id
_entity.type
_entity.pdbx_description
1 polymer ?
#
loop_
_entity_poly.entity_id
_entity_poly.type
_entity_poly.pdbx_seq_one_letter_code
_entity_poly.pdbx_strand_id
1 'polypeptide(L)'
;MQISRRNIFTTIKTEGGLLPADLLVRIAEGDPAVEGLTPEAYHLAKSERLNEAANRAWNRLKGAWEGFKAASQALPESDAGTTLTRERWLLILFQELGYGRLTTRKAYEIEGKTYPISHEWQATPIHLVSFRQELDRRTPGARGASRVSPHSLVQELLNRGENLLWGFVSNGLVLRLLRDNVSLTRQAYVEFDLQAMMDSEAYSDFFLLFLLCHQSRVEVPEGKTPEHCWLERWYNTSLREGTRVLDRLRDGVEQAIQALGGGFLAHPANQALRERLRSGDLTTQDYYRQVLRVVYRLLFLFVAEDRDLLLLPAEGDAALAAARELYIRHYSTQRLRRLAERRRSARHADLYRALRLVFGKLHTGCPELALPALGSFLFSPQSTPDLSDADIANADLLEAVRNLTFTVEGSVRRWGDYRNLRPGELGSGYESLLEMHPDVNLDAGRFTL
;
A
#
# COMPACT_ATOMS: atom_id res chain seq x y z
N MET A 1 23.47 6.03 5.32
CA MET A 1 22.72 6.65 4.22
C MET A 1 21.30 6.10 4.30
N GLN A 2 20.36 6.91 4.80
CA GLN A 2 18.95 6.53 4.94
C GLN A 2 18.35 6.42 3.54
N ILE A 3 17.95 5.21 3.13
CA ILE A 3 16.89 5.09 2.13
C ILE A 3 15.59 5.05 2.93
N SER A 4 15.16 6.22 3.40
CA SER A 4 13.74 6.42 3.65
C SER A 4 13.09 6.19 2.29
N ARG A 5 12.26 5.14 2.13
CA ARG A 5 11.36 5.04 0.98
C ARG A 5 10.40 6.24 1.09
N ARG A 6 10.85 7.40 0.61
CA ARG A 6 10.03 8.59 0.38
C ARG A 6 8.79 8.13 -0.38
N ASN A 7 7.63 8.71 -0.10
CA ASN A 7 6.55 8.75 -1.09
C ASN A 7 7.20 9.29 -2.37
N ILE A 8 7.52 8.41 -3.33
CA ILE A 8 8.27 8.78 -4.53
C ILE A 8 7.41 9.67 -5.42
N PHE A 9 6.09 9.44 -5.38
CA PHE A 9 5.10 10.18 -6.15
C PHE A 9 4.35 11.15 -5.23
N THR A 10 4.18 12.39 -5.70
CA THR A 10 3.50 13.47 -4.98
C THR A 10 2.07 13.68 -5.48
N THR A 11 1.79 13.25 -6.70
CA THR A 11 0.53 13.47 -7.43
C THR A 11 -0.17 12.15 -7.83
N ILE A 12 0.34 11.01 -7.34
CA ILE A 12 -0.20 9.67 -7.62
C ILE A 12 -0.61 9.01 -6.32
N LYS A 13 -1.82 8.43 -6.32
CA LYS A 13 -2.36 7.68 -5.20
C LYS A 13 -2.83 6.31 -5.67
N THR A 14 -2.59 5.27 -4.87
CA THR A 14 -3.19 3.96 -5.07
C THR A 14 -4.17 3.68 -3.96
N GLU A 15 -5.39 3.35 -4.33
CA GLU A 15 -6.47 2.97 -3.41
C GLU A 15 -6.80 1.49 -3.59
N GLY A 16 -7.15 0.82 -2.50
CA GLY A 16 -7.49 -0.60 -2.49
C GLY A 16 -6.36 -1.56 -2.90
N GLY A 17 -5.15 -1.05 -3.14
CA GLY A 17 -3.99 -1.85 -3.57
C GLY A 17 -4.17 -2.44 -4.96
N LEU A 18 -4.81 -1.71 -5.89
CA LEU A 18 -4.97 -2.16 -7.28
C LEU A 18 -3.62 -2.53 -7.90
N LEU A 19 -2.63 -1.63 -7.80
CA LEU A 19 -1.23 -1.89 -8.09
C LEU A 19 -0.40 -1.46 -6.88
N PRO A 20 0.36 -2.37 -6.24
CA PRO A 20 1.16 -2.03 -5.06
C PRO A 20 2.17 -0.92 -5.33
N ALA A 21 2.43 -0.07 -4.34
CA ALA A 21 3.33 1.07 -4.50
C ALA A 21 4.76 0.64 -4.87
N ASP A 22 5.24 -0.51 -4.38
CA ASP A 22 6.56 -1.05 -4.75
C ASP A 22 6.63 -1.43 -6.24
N LEU A 23 5.56 -1.99 -6.80
CA LEU A 23 5.47 -2.27 -8.24
C LEU A 23 5.52 -0.97 -9.04
N LEU A 24 4.81 0.08 -8.60
CA LEU A 24 4.84 1.39 -9.26
C LEU A 24 6.24 1.99 -9.30
N VAL A 25 7.00 1.85 -8.20
CA VAL A 25 8.41 2.29 -8.13
C VAL A 25 9.27 1.48 -9.10
N ARG A 26 9.15 0.15 -9.10
CA ARG A 26 9.90 -0.73 -10.00
C ARG A 26 9.62 -0.42 -11.48
N ILE A 27 8.36 -0.12 -11.81
CA ILE A 27 7.97 0.33 -13.17
C ILE A 27 8.66 1.65 -13.51
N ALA A 28 8.59 2.65 -12.62
CA ALA A 28 9.20 3.96 -12.85
C ALA A 28 10.73 3.90 -12.96
N GLU A 29 11.38 2.98 -12.24
CA GLU A 29 12.82 2.74 -12.29
C GLU A 29 13.27 1.88 -13.49
N GLY A 30 12.34 1.29 -14.23
CA GLY A 30 12.66 0.41 -15.35
C GLY A 30 13.29 -0.92 -14.92
N ASP A 31 12.85 -1.48 -13.78
CA ASP A 31 13.36 -2.73 -13.24
C ASP A 31 13.33 -3.86 -14.30
N PRO A 32 14.47 -4.47 -14.66
CA PRO A 32 14.53 -5.55 -15.64
C PRO A 32 13.69 -6.79 -15.27
N ALA A 33 13.34 -6.96 -13.99
CA ALA A 33 12.47 -8.04 -13.54
C ALA A 33 10.98 -7.76 -13.82
N VAL A 34 10.61 -6.53 -14.21
CA VAL A 34 9.26 -6.17 -14.64
C VAL A 34 9.19 -6.26 -16.16
N GLU A 35 8.50 -7.28 -16.67
CA GLU A 35 8.32 -7.48 -18.10
C GLU A 35 7.53 -6.32 -18.75
N GLY A 36 7.71 -6.13 -20.06
CA GLY A 36 6.93 -5.16 -20.84
C GLY A 36 7.42 -3.70 -20.74
N LEU A 37 8.58 -3.46 -20.13
CA LEU A 37 9.23 -2.14 -20.04
C LEU A 37 10.27 -1.88 -21.14
N THR A 38 10.20 -2.60 -22.27
CA THR A 38 11.07 -2.34 -23.42
C THR A 38 10.44 -1.30 -24.36
N PRO A 39 11.22 -0.54 -25.14
CA PRO A 39 10.68 0.40 -26.14
C PRO A 39 9.66 -0.24 -27.09
N GLU A 40 9.92 -1.46 -27.55
CA GLU A 40 9.05 -2.18 -28.48
C GLU A 40 7.69 -2.52 -27.86
N ALA A 41 7.66 -2.80 -26.55
CA ALA A 41 6.41 -3.02 -25.82
C ALA A 41 5.54 -1.74 -25.73
N TYR A 42 6.10 -0.57 -26.06
CA TYR A 42 5.40 0.71 -26.19
C TYR A 42 5.24 1.15 -27.66
N HIS A 43 5.42 0.24 -28.62
CA HIS A 43 5.40 0.52 -30.06
C HIS A 43 6.44 1.55 -30.52
N LEU A 44 7.51 1.71 -29.74
CA LEU A 44 8.64 2.56 -30.10
C LEU A 44 9.67 1.76 -30.89
N ALA A 45 10.48 2.45 -31.68
CA ALA A 45 11.63 1.83 -32.30
C ALA A 45 12.65 1.40 -31.23
N LYS A 46 13.37 0.30 -31.48
CA LYS A 46 14.37 -0.25 -30.55
C LYS A 46 15.47 0.74 -30.13
N SER A 47 15.75 1.74 -30.98
CA SER A 47 16.73 2.80 -30.69
C SER A 47 16.19 3.90 -29.78
N GLU A 48 14.88 3.98 -29.57
CA GLU A 48 14.25 5.00 -28.73
C GLU A 48 14.27 4.60 -27.25
N ARG A 49 14.15 5.62 -26.39
CA ARG A 49 14.01 5.41 -24.95
C ARG A 49 12.63 5.84 -24.47
N LEU A 50 12.06 5.07 -23.55
CA LEU A 50 10.75 5.39 -22.95
C LEU A 50 10.71 6.81 -22.36
N ASN A 51 11.78 7.21 -21.66
CA ASN A 51 11.88 8.54 -21.08
C ASN A 51 11.91 9.65 -22.14
N GLU A 52 12.50 9.40 -23.32
CA GLU A 52 12.51 10.39 -24.41
C GLU A 52 11.12 10.52 -25.05
N ALA A 53 10.42 9.39 -25.25
CA ALA A 53 9.04 9.40 -25.74
C ALA A 53 8.10 10.12 -24.76
N ALA A 54 8.20 9.81 -23.47
CA ALA A 54 7.45 10.50 -22.42
C ALA A 54 7.77 11.99 -22.36
N ASN A 55 9.04 12.39 -22.49
CA ASN A 55 9.41 13.82 -22.50
C ASN A 55 8.80 14.57 -23.70
N ARG A 56 8.70 13.94 -24.88
CA ARG A 56 8.01 14.55 -26.03
C ARG A 56 6.52 14.76 -25.75
N ALA A 57 5.85 13.74 -25.23
CA ALA A 57 4.45 13.83 -24.80
C ALA A 57 4.25 14.93 -23.75
N TRP A 58 5.10 14.96 -22.73
CA TRP A 58 5.08 15.96 -21.66
C TRP A 58 5.11 17.39 -22.21
N ASN A 59 6.05 17.69 -23.10
CA ASN A 59 6.21 19.05 -23.65
C ASN A 59 4.98 19.51 -24.44
N ARG A 60 4.33 18.60 -25.18
CA ARG A 60 3.08 18.89 -25.87
C ARG A 60 1.92 19.11 -24.89
N LEU A 61 1.86 18.30 -23.84
CA LEU A 61 0.81 18.40 -22.83
C LEU A 61 0.92 19.66 -21.97
N LYS A 62 2.11 20.19 -21.70
CA LYS A 62 2.25 21.49 -21.03
C LYS A 62 1.50 22.60 -21.76
N GLY A 63 1.68 22.71 -23.08
CA GLY A 63 0.97 23.71 -23.88
C GLY A 63 -0.55 23.48 -23.92
N ALA A 64 -0.99 22.22 -24.02
CA ALA A 64 -2.41 21.89 -23.96
C ALA A 64 -3.03 22.22 -22.59
N TRP A 65 -2.31 21.95 -21.50
CA TRP A 65 -2.75 22.25 -20.13
C TRP A 65 -2.90 23.75 -19.91
N GLU A 66 -1.91 24.57 -20.29
CA GLU A 66 -1.98 26.02 -20.17
C GLU A 66 -3.19 26.59 -20.93
N GLY A 67 -3.41 26.13 -22.17
CA GLY A 67 -4.56 26.52 -22.98
C GLY A 67 -5.90 26.10 -22.37
N PHE A 68 -5.98 24.88 -21.82
CA PHE A 68 -7.17 24.40 -21.11
C PHE A 68 -7.42 25.17 -19.81
N LYS A 69 -6.39 25.44 -19.02
CA LYS A 69 -6.46 26.17 -17.76
C LYS A 69 -6.96 27.59 -17.97
N ALA A 70 -6.41 28.32 -18.94
CA ALA A 70 -6.87 29.66 -19.28
C ALA A 70 -8.33 29.64 -19.79
N ALA A 71 -8.69 28.70 -20.66
CA ALA A 71 -10.04 28.60 -21.20
C ALA A 71 -11.09 28.17 -20.16
N SER A 72 -10.72 27.32 -19.20
CA SER A 72 -11.63 26.85 -18.15
C SER A 72 -11.94 27.94 -17.13
N GLN A 73 -10.97 28.82 -16.83
CA GLN A 73 -11.16 30.01 -16.00
C GLN A 73 -12.05 31.07 -16.65
N ALA A 74 -12.00 31.20 -17.98
CA ALA A 74 -12.83 32.15 -18.73
C ALA A 74 -14.24 31.61 -19.05
N LEU A 75 -14.53 30.34 -18.72
CA LEU A 75 -15.78 29.69 -19.12
C LEU A 75 -16.96 30.14 -18.24
N PRO A 76 -18.09 30.61 -18.81
CA PRO A 76 -19.27 31.01 -18.04
C PRO A 76 -19.80 29.90 -17.12
N GLU A 77 -20.38 30.25 -15.98
CA GLU A 77 -20.97 29.27 -15.04
C GLU A 77 -22.09 28.42 -15.66
N SER A 78 -22.80 28.95 -16.67
CA SER A 78 -23.87 28.25 -17.38
C SER A 78 -23.38 27.14 -18.33
N ASP A 79 -22.12 27.15 -18.75
CA ASP A 79 -21.56 26.12 -19.63
C ASP A 79 -21.13 24.89 -18.81
N ALA A 80 -21.52 23.70 -19.23
CA ALA A 80 -21.12 22.48 -18.52
C ALA A 80 -19.60 22.23 -18.57
N GLY A 81 -18.87 22.74 -19.56
CA GLY A 81 -17.42 22.56 -19.74
C GLY A 81 -17.00 21.24 -20.38
N THR A 82 -17.95 20.36 -20.70
CA THR A 82 -17.66 18.99 -21.20
C THR A 82 -16.85 19.00 -22.50
N THR A 83 -17.26 19.80 -23.49
CA THR A 83 -16.56 19.90 -24.78
C THR A 83 -15.17 20.48 -24.60
N LEU A 84 -15.04 21.52 -23.76
CA LEU A 84 -13.75 22.13 -23.47
C LEU A 84 -12.78 21.11 -22.86
N THR A 85 -13.21 20.39 -21.82
CA THR A 85 -12.38 19.36 -21.16
C THR A 85 -11.97 18.23 -22.10
N ARG A 86 -12.89 17.76 -22.95
CA ARG A 86 -12.58 16.67 -23.88
C ARG A 86 -11.65 17.11 -24.99
N GLU A 87 -12.04 18.11 -25.77
CA GLU A 87 -11.37 18.47 -27.01
C GLU A 87 -10.04 19.20 -26.79
N ARG A 88 -9.95 20.07 -25.78
CA ARG A 88 -8.74 20.87 -25.53
C ARG A 88 -7.75 20.23 -24.57
N TRP A 89 -8.12 19.14 -23.92
CA TRP A 89 -7.27 18.51 -22.91
C TRP A 89 -7.24 16.98 -23.01
N LEU A 90 -8.34 16.30 -22.66
CA LEU A 90 -8.31 14.84 -22.49
C LEU A 90 -8.03 14.08 -23.79
N LEU A 91 -8.60 14.49 -24.93
CA LEU A 91 -8.32 13.82 -26.20
C LEU A 91 -6.86 14.03 -26.64
N ILE A 92 -6.25 15.17 -26.30
CA ILE A 92 -4.82 15.41 -26.53
C ILE A 92 -3.99 14.51 -25.62
N LEU A 93 -4.36 14.39 -24.34
CA LEU A 93 -3.71 13.47 -23.40
C LEU A 93 -3.73 12.01 -23.92
N PHE A 94 -4.89 11.49 -24.32
CA PHE A 94 -4.98 10.13 -24.86
C PHE A 94 -4.24 9.98 -26.19
N GLN A 95 -4.20 11.01 -27.03
CA GLN A 95 -3.36 10.99 -28.24
C GLN A 95 -1.87 10.83 -27.88
N GLU A 96 -1.36 11.58 -26.90
CA GLU A 96 0.03 11.50 -26.44
C GLU A 96 0.35 10.20 -25.70
N LEU A 97 -0.67 9.53 -25.16
CA LEU A 97 -0.57 8.17 -24.60
C LEU A 97 -0.67 7.08 -25.68
N GLY A 98 -0.64 7.46 -26.96
CA GLY A 98 -0.56 6.54 -28.10
C GLY A 98 -1.90 6.09 -28.67
N TYR A 99 -3.04 6.40 -28.03
CA TYR A 99 -4.36 5.94 -28.49
C TYR A 99 -4.80 6.56 -29.82
N GLY A 100 -4.08 7.54 -30.35
CA GLY A 100 -4.50 8.29 -31.54
C GLY A 100 -5.85 8.96 -31.33
N ARG A 101 -6.81 8.69 -32.22
CA ARG A 101 -8.20 9.16 -32.07
C ARG A 101 -9.02 8.06 -31.40
N LEU A 102 -9.53 8.33 -30.20
CA LEU A 102 -10.40 7.40 -29.48
C LEU A 102 -11.65 7.05 -30.29
N THR A 103 -12.03 5.77 -30.25
CA THR A 103 -13.27 5.30 -30.86
C THR A 103 -14.45 5.79 -30.04
N THR A 104 -15.47 6.33 -30.69
CA THR A 104 -16.67 6.84 -30.02
C THR A 104 -17.79 5.80 -30.03
N ARG A 105 -18.53 5.76 -28.93
CA ARG A 105 -19.70 4.90 -28.71
C ARG A 105 -20.83 5.74 -28.10
N LYS A 106 -22.09 5.39 -28.40
CA LYS A 106 -23.25 6.02 -27.77
C LYS A 106 -23.37 5.64 -26.28
N ALA A 107 -23.42 4.34 -26.01
CA ALA A 107 -23.46 3.75 -24.68
C ALA A 107 -23.08 2.26 -24.73
N TYR A 108 -22.76 1.67 -23.59
CA TYR A 108 -22.76 0.22 -23.39
C TYR A 108 -24.15 -0.21 -22.93
N GLU A 109 -24.60 -1.39 -23.37
CA GLU A 109 -25.85 -1.98 -22.92
C GLU A 109 -25.55 -3.40 -22.42
N ILE A 110 -25.81 -3.65 -21.13
CA ILE A 110 -25.62 -4.95 -20.49
C ILE A 110 -26.90 -5.27 -19.75
N GLU A 111 -27.52 -6.42 -20.05
CA GLU A 111 -28.74 -6.89 -19.38
C GLU A 111 -29.87 -5.84 -19.31
N GLY A 112 -30.03 -5.04 -20.38
CA GLY A 112 -31.05 -3.99 -20.45
C GLY A 112 -30.71 -2.71 -19.67
N LYS A 113 -29.54 -2.61 -19.04
CA LYS A 113 -29.02 -1.39 -18.41
C LYS A 113 -28.05 -0.65 -19.34
N THR A 114 -28.30 0.64 -19.53
CA THR A 114 -27.48 1.52 -20.37
C THR A 114 -26.42 2.26 -19.54
N TYR A 115 -25.17 2.24 -20.01
CA TYR A 115 -24.03 2.96 -19.44
C TYR A 115 -23.53 4.02 -20.44
N PRO A 116 -23.75 5.32 -20.19
CA PRO A 116 -23.40 6.39 -21.13
C PRO A 116 -21.89 6.72 -21.13
N ILE A 117 -21.07 5.73 -21.48
CA ILE A 117 -19.62 5.85 -21.65
C ILE A 117 -19.34 6.03 -23.14
N SER A 118 -18.69 7.15 -23.46
CA SER A 118 -18.65 7.70 -24.82
C SER A 118 -17.45 7.27 -25.64
N HIS A 119 -16.40 6.74 -25.01
CA HIS A 119 -15.17 6.36 -25.69
C HIS A 119 -14.76 4.95 -25.27
N GLU A 120 -14.07 4.28 -26.18
CA GLU A 120 -13.47 2.98 -25.95
C GLU A 120 -12.17 2.84 -26.73
N TRP A 121 -11.30 1.98 -26.22
CA TRP A 121 -10.14 1.46 -26.94
C TRP A 121 -10.14 -0.05 -26.82
N GLN A 122 -10.41 -0.76 -27.92
CA GLN A 122 -10.61 -2.21 -27.91
C GLN A 122 -11.59 -2.63 -26.79
N ALA A 123 -11.12 -3.34 -25.77
CA ALA A 123 -11.90 -3.83 -24.63
C ALA A 123 -11.81 -2.91 -23.38
N THR A 124 -11.42 -1.65 -23.55
CA THR A 124 -11.19 -0.71 -22.46
C THR A 124 -12.13 0.50 -22.55
N PRO A 125 -13.18 0.59 -21.71
CA PRO A 125 -14.03 1.76 -21.63
C PRO A 125 -13.28 2.98 -21.10
N ILE A 126 -13.52 4.14 -21.72
CA ILE A 126 -12.91 5.42 -21.35
C ILE A 126 -14.03 6.46 -21.12
N HIS A 127 -14.22 6.84 -19.86
CA HIS A 127 -15.26 7.79 -19.47
C HIS A 127 -14.68 9.18 -19.19
N LEU A 128 -14.90 10.11 -20.12
CA LEU A 128 -14.41 11.48 -20.04
C LEU A 128 -15.57 12.42 -19.69
N VAL A 129 -15.50 13.10 -18.55
CA VAL A 129 -16.52 14.06 -18.08
C VAL A 129 -15.96 15.47 -17.97
N SER A 130 -16.80 16.44 -17.60
CA SER A 130 -16.37 17.83 -17.43
C SER A 130 -15.52 18.02 -16.17
N PHE A 131 -14.58 18.97 -16.21
CA PHE A 131 -13.81 19.45 -15.05
C PHE A 131 -14.66 19.97 -13.89
N ARG A 132 -15.91 20.36 -14.16
CA ARG A 132 -16.87 20.80 -13.13
C ARG A 132 -17.53 19.63 -12.39
N GLN A 133 -17.30 18.40 -12.83
CA GLN A 133 -17.89 17.21 -12.26
C GLN A 133 -16.83 16.44 -11.45
N GLU A 134 -17.06 16.31 -10.15
CA GLU A 134 -16.26 15.45 -9.28
C GLU A 134 -16.51 13.97 -9.63
N LEU A 135 -15.45 13.15 -9.62
CA LEU A 135 -15.53 11.74 -10.01
C LEU A 135 -16.30 10.87 -9.01
N ASP A 136 -16.38 11.30 -7.75
CA ASP A 136 -17.04 10.58 -6.65
C ASP A 136 -18.45 11.09 -6.34
N ARG A 137 -18.84 12.25 -6.91
CA ARG A 137 -20.18 12.80 -6.69
C ARG A 137 -21.11 12.50 -7.84
N ARG A 138 -22.40 12.40 -7.49
CA ARG A 138 -23.50 12.28 -8.46
C ARG A 138 -23.68 13.62 -9.17
N THR A 139 -24.07 13.57 -10.43
CA THR A 139 -24.44 14.76 -11.22
C THR A 139 -25.92 15.07 -11.02
N PRO A 140 -26.30 16.18 -10.37
CA PRO A 140 -27.70 16.59 -10.31
C PRO A 140 -28.15 17.11 -11.67
N GLY A 141 -29.31 16.67 -12.16
CA GLY A 141 -30.10 17.42 -13.15
C GLY A 141 -29.79 17.25 -14.65
N ALA A 142 -28.84 16.43 -15.10
CA ALA A 142 -28.68 16.16 -16.53
C ALA A 142 -29.72 15.12 -17.02
N ARG A 143 -30.44 15.39 -18.11
CA ARG A 143 -31.38 14.43 -18.73
C ARG A 143 -30.60 13.16 -19.13
N GLY A 144 -30.98 12.00 -18.56
CA GLY A 144 -30.26 10.73 -18.76
C GLY A 144 -29.09 10.50 -17.79
N ALA A 145 -28.93 11.34 -16.76
CA ALA A 145 -27.91 11.15 -15.74
C ALA A 145 -28.07 9.78 -15.06
N SER A 146 -27.00 9.00 -15.08
CA SER A 146 -26.86 7.84 -14.21
C SER A 146 -27.01 8.32 -12.75
N ARG A 147 -27.78 7.60 -11.92
CA ARG A 147 -27.93 7.89 -10.46
C ARG A 147 -26.61 7.71 -9.67
N VAL A 148 -25.50 7.51 -10.37
CA VAL A 148 -24.23 6.96 -9.89
C VAL A 148 -23.11 7.90 -10.34
N SER A 149 -22.07 8.06 -9.51
CA SER A 149 -20.92 8.93 -9.84
C SER A 149 -20.13 8.41 -11.05
N PRO A 150 -19.36 9.25 -11.77
CA PRO A 150 -18.53 8.81 -12.90
C PRO A 150 -17.65 7.59 -12.61
N HIS A 151 -17.00 7.60 -11.45
CA HIS A 151 -16.17 6.48 -11.00
C HIS A 151 -17.01 5.20 -10.86
N SER A 152 -18.13 5.29 -10.13
CA SER A 152 -18.99 4.14 -9.85
C SER A 152 -19.68 3.62 -11.11
N LEU A 153 -19.94 4.48 -12.11
CA LEU A 153 -20.50 4.09 -13.41
C LEU A 153 -19.54 3.19 -14.19
N VAL A 154 -18.25 3.58 -14.25
CA VAL A 154 -17.21 2.77 -14.90
C VAL A 154 -16.98 1.48 -14.12
N GLN A 155 -16.85 1.56 -12.79
CA GLN A 155 -16.66 0.36 -11.96
C GLN A 155 -17.80 -0.65 -12.14
N GLU A 156 -19.05 -0.19 -12.18
CA GLU A 156 -20.20 -1.06 -12.40
C GLU A 156 -20.21 -1.65 -13.81
N LEU A 157 -19.78 -0.90 -14.83
CA LEU A 157 -19.63 -1.43 -16.19
C LEU A 157 -18.57 -2.55 -16.21
N LEU A 158 -17.38 -2.32 -15.66
CA LEU A 158 -16.30 -3.30 -15.63
C LEU A 158 -16.75 -4.58 -14.90
N ASN A 159 -17.40 -4.44 -13.74
CA ASN A 159 -17.84 -5.59 -12.94
C ASN A 159 -18.93 -6.45 -13.63
N ARG A 160 -19.67 -5.90 -14.60
CA ARG A 160 -20.72 -6.62 -15.33
C ARG A 160 -20.33 -7.00 -16.75
N GLY A 161 -19.32 -6.35 -17.30
CA GLY A 161 -18.90 -6.52 -18.68
C GLY A 161 -18.08 -7.77 -18.86
N GLU A 162 -18.60 -8.72 -19.63
CA GLU A 162 -17.78 -9.81 -20.14
C GLU A 162 -16.64 -9.22 -20.99
N ASN A 163 -15.40 -9.59 -20.65
CA ASN A 163 -14.18 -9.09 -21.29
C ASN A 163 -13.85 -7.59 -21.04
N LEU A 164 -14.45 -6.93 -20.04
CA LEU A 164 -14.07 -5.55 -19.67
C LEU A 164 -13.29 -5.54 -18.36
N LEU A 165 -11.97 -5.76 -18.44
CA LEU A 165 -11.11 -5.84 -17.24
C LEU A 165 -10.63 -4.47 -16.76
N TRP A 166 -10.21 -3.59 -17.66
CA TRP A 166 -9.59 -2.31 -17.32
C TRP A 166 -10.39 -1.16 -17.90
N GLY A 167 -10.39 -0.02 -17.22
CA GLY A 167 -11.08 1.18 -17.70
C GLY A 167 -10.48 2.46 -17.15
N PHE A 168 -10.77 3.56 -17.84
CA PHE A 168 -10.34 4.90 -17.44
C PHE A 168 -11.54 5.79 -17.13
N VAL A 169 -11.41 6.64 -16.13
CA VAL A 169 -12.35 7.74 -15.89
C VAL A 169 -11.58 9.02 -15.59
N SER A 170 -11.99 10.13 -16.21
CA SER A 170 -11.35 11.43 -15.97
C SER A 170 -12.30 12.60 -16.14
N ASN A 171 -12.09 13.62 -15.33
CA ASN A 171 -12.72 14.94 -15.46
C ASN A 171 -11.74 16.01 -15.97
N GLY A 172 -10.53 15.63 -16.41
CA GLY A 172 -9.49 16.57 -16.83
C GLY A 172 -8.59 17.09 -15.72
N LEU A 173 -9.07 17.11 -14.47
CA LEU A 173 -8.23 17.45 -13.31
C LEU A 173 -7.63 16.20 -12.67
N VAL A 174 -8.37 15.09 -12.71
CA VAL A 174 -7.99 13.79 -12.17
C VAL A 174 -8.22 12.72 -13.22
N LEU A 175 -7.30 11.77 -13.34
CA LEU A 175 -7.45 10.54 -14.12
C LEU A 175 -7.37 9.35 -13.17
N ARG A 176 -8.31 8.40 -13.29
CA ARG A 176 -8.23 7.12 -12.58
C ARG A 176 -8.16 5.96 -13.56
N LEU A 177 -7.27 5.02 -13.24
CA LEU A 177 -7.21 3.68 -13.81
C LEU A 177 -7.95 2.72 -12.88
N LEU A 178 -8.91 1.99 -13.43
CA LEU A 178 -9.78 1.04 -12.73
C LEU A 178 -9.58 -0.35 -13.31
N ARG A 179 -9.80 -1.36 -12.46
CA ARG A 179 -9.94 -2.75 -12.87
C ARG A 179 -11.29 -3.29 -12.39
N ASP A 180 -11.83 -4.29 -13.07
CA ASP A 180 -12.94 -5.07 -12.56
C ASP A 180 -12.59 -5.61 -11.16
N ASN A 181 -13.57 -5.52 -10.26
CA ASN A 181 -13.40 -5.91 -8.88
C ASN A 181 -14.67 -6.60 -8.40
N VAL A 182 -14.59 -7.92 -8.33
CA VAL A 182 -15.67 -8.79 -7.84
C VAL A 182 -16.00 -8.50 -6.37
N SER A 183 -15.03 -7.99 -5.59
CA SER A 183 -15.26 -7.57 -4.21
C SER A 183 -15.88 -6.17 -4.14
N LEU A 184 -17.21 -6.12 -4.05
CA LEU A 184 -18.03 -4.89 -3.91
C LEU A 184 -17.76 -4.09 -2.61
N THR A 185 -16.94 -4.59 -1.69
CA THR A 185 -16.73 -3.98 -0.37
C THR A 185 -15.69 -2.86 -0.35
N ARG A 186 -14.81 -2.76 -1.36
CA ARG A 186 -13.71 -1.77 -1.39
C ARG A 186 -13.40 -1.31 -2.81
N GLN A 187 -13.27 0.01 -2.99
CA GLN A 187 -12.78 0.60 -4.24
C GLN A 187 -11.29 0.27 -4.42
N ALA A 188 -10.87 0.02 -5.66
CA ALA A 188 -9.47 -0.19 -6.01
C ALA A 188 -9.15 0.54 -7.32
N TYR A 189 -8.22 1.49 -7.26
CA TYR A 189 -7.83 2.30 -8.41
C TYR A 189 -6.43 2.90 -8.25
N VAL A 190 -5.84 3.33 -9.36
CA VAL A 190 -4.69 4.25 -9.36
C VAL A 190 -5.20 5.61 -9.82
N GLU A 191 -5.00 6.64 -9.01
CA GLU A 191 -5.40 8.01 -9.26
C GLU A 191 -4.18 8.87 -9.57
N PHE A 192 -4.31 9.69 -10.61
CA PHE A 192 -3.35 10.70 -11.01
C PHE A 192 -4.03 12.07 -10.89
N ASP A 193 -3.51 12.93 -10.03
CA ASP A 193 -3.90 14.34 -9.93
C ASP A 193 -3.21 15.10 -11.08
N LEU A 194 -3.87 15.15 -12.24
CA LEU A 194 -3.35 15.81 -13.43
C LEU A 194 -3.12 17.29 -13.18
N GLN A 195 -4.01 17.94 -12.42
CA GLN A 195 -3.86 19.36 -12.10
C GLN A 195 -2.59 19.62 -11.32
N ALA A 196 -2.40 18.93 -10.18
CA ALA A 196 -1.20 19.09 -9.37
C ALA A 196 0.06 18.70 -10.16
N MET A 197 -0.01 17.64 -10.97
CA MET A 197 1.11 17.16 -11.79
C MET A 197 1.54 18.21 -12.80
N MET A 198 0.61 18.82 -13.53
CA MET A 198 0.92 19.84 -14.52
C MET A 198 1.33 21.17 -13.87
N ASP A 199 0.62 21.61 -12.81
CA ASP A 199 0.87 22.90 -12.15
C ASP A 199 2.20 22.93 -11.36
N SER A 200 2.65 21.78 -10.84
CA SER A 200 3.94 21.64 -10.15
C SER A 200 5.07 21.12 -11.04
N GLU A 201 4.80 20.92 -12.33
CA GLU A 201 5.70 20.32 -13.30
C GLU A 201 6.31 18.97 -12.84
N ALA A 202 5.50 18.11 -12.22
CA ALA A 202 5.93 16.82 -11.65
C ALA A 202 6.22 15.75 -12.73
N TYR A 203 7.30 15.93 -13.50
CA TYR A 203 7.66 15.05 -14.60
C TYR A 203 7.90 13.59 -14.19
N SER A 204 8.46 13.34 -13.00
CA SER A 204 8.67 11.97 -12.50
C SER A 204 7.35 11.19 -12.38
N ASP A 205 6.31 11.87 -11.93
CA ASP A 205 4.98 11.29 -11.77
C ASP A 205 4.31 11.14 -13.14
N PHE A 206 4.49 12.12 -14.03
CA PHE A 206 4.05 11.99 -15.42
C PHE A 206 4.70 10.82 -16.14
N PHE A 207 5.99 10.55 -15.90
CA PHE A 207 6.66 9.40 -16.50
C PHE A 207 5.97 8.09 -16.10
N LEU A 208 5.61 7.94 -14.82
CA LEU A 208 4.83 6.78 -14.38
C LEU A 208 3.42 6.75 -15.00
N LEU A 209 2.73 7.88 -15.10
CA LEU A 209 1.45 7.99 -15.79
C LEU A 209 1.58 7.50 -17.24
N PHE A 210 2.60 7.98 -17.96
CA PHE A 210 2.88 7.55 -19.34
C PHE A 210 3.08 6.02 -19.38
N LEU A 211 3.90 5.47 -18.48
CA LEU A 211 4.17 4.04 -18.46
C LEU A 211 2.94 3.18 -18.14
N LEU A 212 2.02 3.63 -17.29
CA LEU A 212 0.82 2.88 -16.88
C LEU A 212 -0.37 3.07 -17.81
N CYS A 213 -0.52 4.26 -18.38
CA CYS A 213 -1.72 4.65 -19.12
C CYS A 213 -1.52 4.59 -20.64
N HIS A 214 -0.31 4.35 -21.15
CA HIS A 214 -0.07 4.19 -22.59
C HIS A 214 -0.95 3.09 -23.22
N GLN A 215 -1.39 3.26 -24.47
CA GLN A 215 -2.32 2.33 -25.13
C GLN A 215 -1.87 0.86 -25.08
N SER A 216 -0.55 0.63 -25.19
CA SER A 216 0.01 -0.72 -25.19
C SER A 216 -0.23 -1.47 -23.89
N ARG A 217 -0.55 -0.75 -22.80
CA ARG A 217 -0.78 -1.32 -21.48
C ARG A 217 -2.09 -2.08 -21.39
N VAL A 218 -3.09 -1.64 -22.15
CA VAL A 218 -4.44 -2.21 -22.22
C VAL A 218 -4.72 -2.93 -23.54
N GLU A 219 -3.80 -2.86 -24.50
CA GLU A 219 -3.93 -3.54 -25.79
C GLU A 219 -4.07 -5.05 -25.61
N VAL A 220 -5.09 -5.60 -26.26
CA VAL A 220 -5.37 -7.04 -26.36
C VAL A 220 -4.53 -7.59 -27.50
N PRO A 221 -3.57 -8.51 -27.23
CA PRO A 221 -2.78 -9.12 -28.30
C PRO A 221 -3.66 -9.88 -29.30
N GLU A 222 -3.22 -9.94 -30.56
CA GLU A 222 -3.96 -10.63 -31.61
C GLU A 222 -4.25 -12.10 -31.24
N GLY A 223 -5.51 -12.51 -31.38
CA GLY A 223 -5.97 -13.86 -31.03
C GLY A 223 -6.00 -14.17 -29.53
N LYS A 224 -5.89 -13.17 -28.65
CA LYS A 224 -5.93 -13.33 -27.19
C LYS A 224 -7.13 -12.60 -26.56
N THR A 225 -7.29 -12.80 -25.26
CA THR A 225 -8.30 -12.12 -24.42
C THR A 225 -7.69 -10.92 -23.70
N PRO A 226 -8.52 -9.99 -23.15
CA PRO A 226 -8.04 -8.87 -22.34
C PRO A 226 -7.15 -9.27 -21.16
N GLU A 227 -7.26 -10.52 -20.69
CA GLU A 227 -6.40 -11.05 -19.62
C GLU A 227 -4.91 -11.08 -19.97
N HIS A 228 -4.59 -10.97 -21.27
CA HIS A 228 -3.23 -11.05 -21.79
C HIS A 228 -2.55 -9.69 -21.98
N CYS A 229 -3.24 -8.57 -21.69
CA CYS A 229 -2.65 -7.22 -21.75
C CYS A 229 -1.59 -7.02 -20.65
N TRP A 230 -0.75 -5.99 -20.79
CA TRP A 230 0.37 -5.77 -19.86
C TRP A 230 -0.09 -5.42 -18.44
N LEU A 231 -1.10 -4.56 -18.28
CA LEU A 231 -1.62 -4.23 -16.93
C LEU A 231 -2.10 -5.46 -16.20
N GLU A 232 -2.77 -6.38 -16.90
CA GLU A 232 -3.25 -7.60 -16.28
C GLU A 232 -2.10 -8.53 -15.86
N ARG A 233 -1.06 -8.64 -16.68
CA ARG A 233 0.15 -9.41 -16.31
C ARG A 233 0.85 -8.82 -15.09
N TRP A 234 0.95 -7.50 -15.02
CA TRP A 234 1.51 -6.78 -13.86
C TRP A 234 0.67 -6.98 -12.61
N TYR A 235 -0.65 -6.84 -12.73
CA TYR A 235 -1.60 -7.11 -11.66
C TYR A 235 -1.45 -8.54 -11.11
N ASN A 236 -1.49 -9.55 -11.97
CA ASN A 236 -1.35 -10.96 -11.58
C ASN A 236 0.03 -11.31 -11.01
N THR A 237 1.07 -10.63 -11.47
CA THR A 237 2.41 -10.77 -10.88
C THR A 237 2.45 -10.19 -9.47
N SER A 238 1.86 -9.01 -9.28
CA SER A 238 1.75 -8.37 -7.96
C SER A 238 0.93 -9.19 -6.96
N LEU A 239 -0.15 -9.85 -7.41
CA LEU A 239 -0.91 -10.77 -6.57
C LEU A 239 -0.08 -11.96 -6.11
N ARG A 240 0.65 -12.61 -7.03
CA ARG A 240 1.52 -13.76 -6.72
C ARG A 240 2.69 -13.37 -5.82
N GLU A 241 3.30 -12.22 -6.06
CA GLU A 241 4.34 -11.67 -5.19
C GLU A 241 3.78 -11.34 -3.79
N GLY A 242 2.58 -10.74 -3.73
CA GLY A 242 1.86 -10.47 -2.49
C GLY A 242 1.63 -11.73 -1.66
N THR A 243 1.04 -12.79 -2.24
CA THR A 243 0.83 -14.07 -1.52
C THR A 243 2.13 -14.64 -0.95
N ARG A 244 3.22 -14.62 -1.73
CA ARG A 244 4.53 -15.11 -1.26
C ARG A 244 5.10 -14.27 -0.12
N VAL A 245 4.89 -12.96 -0.13
CA VAL A 245 5.29 -12.08 0.97
C VAL A 245 4.52 -12.43 2.25
N LEU A 246 3.24 -12.77 2.13
CA LEU A 246 2.41 -13.18 3.28
C LEU A 246 2.82 -14.52 3.86
N ASP A 247 3.10 -15.52 3.01
CA ASP A 247 3.60 -16.81 3.46
C ASP A 247 4.92 -16.65 4.22
N ARG A 248 5.85 -15.85 3.68
CA ARG A 248 7.12 -15.57 4.36
C ARG A 248 6.95 -14.75 5.63
N LEU A 249 5.97 -13.83 5.67
CA LEU A 249 5.63 -13.10 6.89
C LEU A 249 5.13 -14.08 7.96
N ARG A 250 4.29 -15.06 7.60
CA ARG A 250 3.83 -16.11 8.51
C ARG A 250 5.01 -16.90 9.10
N ASP A 251 5.93 -17.35 8.26
CA ASP A 251 7.12 -18.08 8.71
C ASP A 251 8.00 -17.22 9.63
N GLY A 252 8.16 -15.92 9.30
CA GLY A 252 8.87 -14.96 10.13
C GLY A 252 8.21 -14.71 11.48
N VAL A 253 6.87 -14.69 11.52
CA VAL A 253 6.08 -14.59 12.76
C VAL A 253 6.25 -15.83 13.62
N GLU A 254 6.18 -17.02 13.05
CA GLU A 254 6.40 -18.29 13.77
C GLU A 254 7.79 -18.30 14.43
N GLN A 255 8.84 -17.98 13.68
CA GLN A 255 10.20 -17.91 14.19
C GLN A 255 10.37 -16.81 15.24
N ALA A 256 9.66 -15.68 15.12
CA ALA A 256 9.67 -14.63 16.13
C ALA A 256 8.99 -15.07 17.44
N ILE A 257 7.89 -15.83 17.34
CA ILE A 257 7.25 -16.41 18.52
C ILE A 257 8.22 -17.38 19.21
N GLN A 258 8.90 -18.25 18.45
CA GLN A 258 9.86 -19.19 19.02
C GLN A 258 11.03 -18.48 19.70
N ALA A 259 11.58 -17.43 19.08
CA ALA A 259 12.65 -16.63 19.66
C ALA A 259 12.21 -15.90 20.94
N LEU A 260 11.02 -15.29 20.96
CA LEU A 260 10.49 -14.63 22.16
C LEU A 260 10.16 -15.64 23.26
N GLY A 261 9.44 -16.70 22.92
CA GLY A 261 9.04 -17.75 23.85
C GLY A 261 10.26 -18.41 24.50
N GLY A 262 11.22 -18.86 23.70
CA GLY A 262 12.47 -19.42 24.21
C GLY A 262 13.26 -18.38 25.04
N GLY A 263 13.38 -17.15 24.55
CA GLY A 263 14.13 -16.09 25.22
C GLY A 263 13.58 -15.74 26.60
N PHE A 264 12.26 -15.67 26.77
CA PHE A 264 11.66 -15.47 28.10
C PHE A 264 11.93 -16.65 29.04
N LEU A 265 11.88 -17.89 28.55
CA LEU A 265 12.15 -19.07 29.37
C LEU A 265 13.64 -19.19 29.72
N ALA A 266 14.53 -18.80 28.82
CA ALA A 266 15.97 -18.84 29.02
C ALA A 266 16.49 -17.75 29.97
N HIS A 267 15.80 -16.60 30.04
CA HIS A 267 16.30 -15.46 30.82
C HIS A 267 16.36 -15.76 32.34
N PRO A 268 17.52 -15.56 33.01
CA PRO A 268 17.68 -15.91 34.42
C PRO A 268 16.70 -15.24 35.38
N ALA A 269 16.31 -13.98 35.12
CA ALA A 269 15.40 -13.22 35.97
C ALA A 269 13.95 -13.74 35.96
N ASN A 270 13.58 -14.62 35.02
CA ASN A 270 12.20 -15.07 34.85
C ASN A 270 11.92 -16.38 35.60
N GLN A 271 12.45 -16.52 36.82
CA GLN A 271 12.23 -17.72 37.63
C GLN A 271 10.74 -17.92 37.96
N ALA A 272 10.03 -16.86 38.33
CA ALA A 272 8.60 -16.92 38.64
C ALA A 272 7.76 -17.44 37.45
N LEU A 273 8.07 -17.00 36.23
CA LEU A 273 7.42 -17.49 35.01
C LEU A 273 7.62 -19.02 34.84
N ARG A 274 8.86 -19.49 34.99
CA ARG A 274 9.18 -20.93 34.89
C ARG A 274 8.51 -21.74 35.99
N GLU A 275 8.41 -21.20 37.20
CA GLU A 275 7.74 -21.86 38.33
C GLU A 275 6.25 -22.02 38.08
N ARG A 276 5.56 -20.99 37.57
CA ARG A 276 4.13 -21.08 37.19
C ARG A 276 3.86 -22.09 36.09
N LEU A 277 4.75 -22.19 35.09
CA LEU A 277 4.66 -23.22 34.05
C LEU A 277 4.90 -24.62 34.63
N ARG A 278 5.83 -24.76 35.57
CA ARG A 278 6.14 -26.04 36.22
C ARG A 278 5.04 -26.50 37.17
N SER A 279 4.39 -25.59 37.89
CA SER A 279 3.27 -25.92 38.79
C SER A 279 1.96 -26.18 38.04
N GLY A 280 1.85 -25.71 36.79
CA GLY A 280 0.62 -25.78 35.99
C GLY A 280 -0.32 -24.58 36.20
N ASP A 281 0.04 -23.61 37.04
CA ASP A 281 -0.72 -22.36 37.25
C ASP A 281 -0.72 -21.46 36.01
N LEU A 282 0.18 -21.72 35.07
CA LEU A 282 0.16 -21.17 33.71
C LEU A 282 0.23 -22.34 32.74
N THR A 283 -0.76 -22.46 31.85
CA THR A 283 -0.72 -23.48 30.80
C THR A 283 0.23 -23.05 29.69
N THR A 284 0.80 -24.03 28.97
CA THR A 284 1.63 -23.77 27.78
C THR A 284 0.87 -22.95 26.73
N GLN A 285 -0.42 -23.22 26.53
CA GLN A 285 -1.27 -22.48 25.59
C GLN A 285 -1.48 -21.02 26.02
N ASP A 286 -1.70 -20.77 27.31
CA ASP A 286 -1.88 -19.41 27.81
C ASP A 286 -0.58 -18.61 27.79
N TYR A 287 0.55 -19.26 28.07
CA TYR A 287 1.87 -18.67 27.87
C TYR A 287 2.08 -18.27 26.40
N TYR A 288 1.78 -19.19 25.48
CA TYR A 288 1.83 -18.92 24.04
C TYR A 288 0.96 -17.73 23.63
N ARG A 289 -0.29 -17.67 24.10
CA ARG A 289 -1.19 -16.52 23.83
C ARG A 289 -0.58 -15.19 24.28
N GLN A 290 0.18 -15.18 25.38
CA GLN A 290 0.87 -13.97 25.84
C GLN A 290 2.07 -13.62 24.96
N VAL A 291 2.89 -14.60 24.55
CA VAL A 291 4.00 -14.39 23.61
C VAL A 291 3.48 -13.87 22.27
N LEU A 292 2.42 -14.49 21.76
CA LEU A 292 1.74 -14.08 20.54
C LEU A 292 1.30 -12.61 20.64
N ARG A 293 0.67 -12.18 21.74
CA ARG A 293 0.31 -10.77 21.96
C ARG A 293 1.51 -9.82 21.92
N VAL A 294 2.68 -10.23 22.41
CA VAL A 294 3.90 -9.41 22.28
C VAL A 294 4.30 -9.23 20.80
N VAL A 295 4.21 -10.30 20.00
CA VAL A 295 4.43 -10.20 18.54
C VAL A 295 3.41 -9.28 17.87
N TYR A 296 2.12 -9.39 18.23
CA TYR A 296 1.08 -8.47 17.74
C TYR A 296 1.38 -7.00 18.05
N ARG A 297 1.84 -6.70 19.27
CA ARG A 297 2.23 -5.34 19.65
C ARG A 297 3.37 -4.82 18.78
N LEU A 298 4.38 -5.66 18.48
CA LEU A 298 5.47 -5.31 17.57
C LEU A 298 4.96 -5.03 16.16
N LEU A 299 4.13 -5.92 15.60
CA LEU A 299 3.56 -5.75 14.27
C LEU A 299 2.67 -4.51 14.16
N PHE A 300 1.86 -4.23 15.18
CA PHE A 300 1.09 -2.99 15.28
C PHE A 300 2.00 -1.77 15.23
N LEU A 301 3.06 -1.74 16.04
CA LEU A 301 4.02 -0.65 16.05
C LEU A 301 4.71 -0.48 14.69
N PHE A 302 5.09 -1.57 14.03
CA PHE A 302 5.73 -1.49 12.70
C PHE A 302 4.80 -0.82 11.68
N VAL A 303 3.53 -1.23 11.63
CA VAL A 303 2.54 -0.65 10.72
C VAL A 303 2.24 0.81 11.07
N ALA A 304 2.02 1.10 12.36
CA ALA A 304 1.67 2.45 12.81
C ALA A 304 2.83 3.45 12.63
N GLU A 305 4.08 3.03 12.85
CA GLU A 305 5.26 3.85 12.59
C GLU A 305 5.52 4.04 11.09
N ASP A 306 5.45 2.97 10.28
CA ASP A 306 5.76 3.05 8.84
C ASP A 306 4.71 3.88 8.06
N ARG A 307 3.49 4.01 8.60
CA ARG A 307 2.41 4.88 8.09
C ARG A 307 2.39 6.28 8.71
N ASP A 308 3.28 6.59 9.66
CA ASP A 308 3.27 7.83 10.44
C ASP A 308 1.91 8.11 11.13
N LEU A 309 1.26 7.06 11.64
CA LEU A 309 -0.04 7.11 12.31
C LEU A 309 0.05 6.95 13.82
N LEU A 310 1.23 6.60 14.35
CA LEU A 310 1.38 6.29 15.78
C LEU A 310 1.37 7.54 16.67
N LEU A 311 2.06 8.59 16.23
CA LEU A 311 2.39 9.74 17.07
C LEU A 311 1.39 10.89 16.86
N LEU A 312 1.09 11.61 17.94
CA LEU A 312 0.21 12.79 17.90
C LEU A 312 0.72 13.84 16.88
N PRO A 313 -0.17 14.50 16.13
CA PRO A 313 0.20 15.50 15.12
C PRO A 313 0.80 16.75 15.79
N ALA A 314 1.94 17.23 15.28
CA ALA A 314 2.70 18.34 15.88
C ALA A 314 2.49 19.71 15.20
N GLU A 315 1.43 19.88 14.41
CA GLU A 315 1.16 21.11 13.66
C GLU A 315 1.02 22.31 14.62
N GLY A 316 2.00 23.22 14.58
CA GLY A 316 2.04 24.42 15.41
C GLY A 316 2.53 24.22 16.85
N ASP A 317 2.95 23.00 17.25
CA ASP A 317 3.41 22.70 18.61
C ASP A 317 4.87 22.23 18.63
N ALA A 318 5.77 23.14 19.03
CA ALA A 318 7.21 22.86 19.11
C ALA A 318 7.57 21.82 20.19
N ALA A 319 6.82 21.76 21.29
CA ALA A 319 7.06 20.78 22.35
C ALA A 319 6.69 19.38 21.87
N LEU A 320 5.56 19.25 21.17
CA LEU A 320 5.14 17.98 20.59
C LEU A 320 6.05 17.54 19.44
N ALA A 321 6.56 18.48 18.64
CA ALA A 321 7.58 18.18 17.62
C ALA A 321 8.85 17.60 18.25
N ALA A 322 9.35 18.18 19.35
CA ALA A 322 10.50 17.65 20.09
C ALA A 322 10.22 16.27 20.72
N ALA A 323 9.01 16.05 21.25
CA ALA A 323 8.59 14.76 21.80
C ALA A 323 8.54 13.65 20.72
N ARG A 324 8.04 13.99 19.52
CA ARG A 324 8.08 13.07 18.36
C ARG A 324 9.51 12.70 17.99
N GLU A 325 10.41 13.67 17.93
CA GLU A 325 11.82 13.42 17.63
C GLU A 325 12.47 12.52 18.68
N LEU A 326 12.19 12.76 19.97
CA LEU A 326 12.67 11.94 21.07
C LEU A 326 12.22 10.48 20.93
N TYR A 327 10.94 10.26 20.64
CA TYR A 327 10.40 8.91 20.38
C TYR A 327 11.12 8.25 19.20
N ILE A 328 11.16 8.92 18.04
CA ILE A 328 11.76 8.38 16.81
C ILE A 328 13.22 7.99 17.03
N ARG A 329 13.97 8.79 17.80
CA ARG A 329 15.40 8.58 18.02
C ARG A 329 15.68 7.44 19.00
N HIS A 330 14.88 7.28 20.06
CA HIS A 330 15.23 6.41 21.19
C HIS A 330 14.28 5.22 21.41
N TYR A 331 12.98 5.39 21.13
CA TYR A 331 11.94 4.43 21.49
C TYR A 331 11.32 3.71 20.29
N SER A 332 11.39 4.31 19.10
CA SER A 332 10.81 3.75 17.88
C SER A 332 11.36 2.36 17.57
N THR A 333 10.46 1.50 17.10
CA THR A 333 10.82 0.17 16.63
C THR A 333 11.75 0.19 15.41
N GLN A 334 11.78 1.26 14.62
CA GLN A 334 12.77 1.46 13.55
C GLN A 334 14.21 1.38 14.08
N ARG A 335 14.45 1.78 15.34
CA ARG A 335 15.76 1.58 15.99
C ARG A 335 16.03 0.09 16.23
N LEU A 336 15.06 -0.65 16.75
CA LEU A 336 15.19 -2.11 16.97
C LEU A 336 15.44 -2.85 15.65
N ARG A 337 14.70 -2.49 14.59
CA ARG A 337 14.85 -3.07 13.24
C ARG A 337 16.26 -2.85 12.67
N ARG A 338 16.83 -1.64 12.83
CA ARG A 338 18.23 -1.34 12.46
C ARG A 338 19.25 -2.10 13.30
N LEU A 339 19.02 -2.24 14.60
CA LEU A 339 19.89 -3.03 15.46
C LEU A 339 19.84 -4.51 15.10
N ALA A 340 18.65 -5.01 14.74
CA ALA A 340 18.42 -6.36 14.30
C ALA A 340 19.10 -6.68 12.96
N GLU A 341 19.56 -5.72 12.16
CA GLU A 341 20.42 -6.02 11.00
C GLU A 341 21.73 -6.65 11.43
N ARG A 342 22.34 -6.10 12.49
CA ARG A 342 23.67 -6.50 12.97
C ARG A 342 23.50 -7.69 13.91
N ARG A 343 24.21 -8.79 13.68
CA ARG A 343 24.29 -9.88 14.67
C ARG A 343 25.18 -9.39 15.82
N ARG A 344 24.56 -8.91 16.90
CA ARG A 344 25.26 -8.58 18.15
C ARG A 344 24.70 -9.46 19.26
N SER A 345 25.58 -10.23 19.90
CA SER A 345 25.25 -10.93 21.14
C SER A 345 25.33 -9.93 22.29
N ALA A 346 24.19 -9.50 22.80
CA ALA A 346 24.13 -8.71 24.03
C ALA A 346 23.13 -9.37 24.99
N ARG A 347 23.62 -9.77 26.18
CA ARG A 347 22.81 -10.43 27.22
C ARG A 347 21.93 -9.47 28.02
N HIS A 348 22.10 -8.15 27.83
CA HIS A 348 21.27 -7.13 28.49
C HIS A 348 19.80 -7.23 28.06
N ALA A 349 18.89 -6.73 28.88
CA ALA A 349 17.44 -6.71 28.61
C ALA A 349 16.89 -5.28 28.43
N ASP A 350 17.77 -4.29 28.24
CA ASP A 350 17.42 -2.87 28.18
C ASP A 350 16.50 -2.53 27.00
N LEU A 351 16.66 -3.19 25.85
CA LEU A 351 15.80 -2.95 24.69
C LEU A 351 14.37 -3.39 24.96
N TYR A 352 14.18 -4.53 25.62
CA TYR A 352 12.83 -5.00 25.97
C TYR A 352 12.19 -4.17 27.07
N ARG A 353 12.98 -3.69 28.05
CA ARG A 353 12.50 -2.75 29.07
C ARG A 353 11.98 -1.45 28.45
N ALA A 354 12.72 -0.88 27.51
CA ALA A 354 12.27 0.30 26.75
C ALA A 354 10.99 0.00 25.95
N LEU A 355 10.90 -1.17 25.32
CA LEU A 355 9.71 -1.57 24.56
C LEU A 355 8.48 -1.76 25.45
N ARG A 356 8.63 -2.38 26.63
CA ARG A 356 7.55 -2.51 27.62
C ARG A 356 7.05 -1.16 28.11
N LEU A 357 7.93 -0.18 28.30
CA LEU A 357 7.54 1.19 28.62
C LEU A 357 6.63 1.75 27.52
N VAL A 358 7.01 1.60 26.25
CA VAL A 358 6.18 2.04 25.11
C VAL A 358 4.82 1.32 25.12
N PHE A 359 4.79 0.01 25.34
CA PHE A 359 3.53 -0.74 25.43
C PHE A 359 2.61 -0.19 26.54
N GLY A 360 3.13 0.02 27.75
CA GLY A 360 2.36 0.59 28.85
C GLY A 360 1.89 2.00 28.55
N LYS A 361 2.76 2.85 27.97
CA LYS A 361 2.42 4.22 27.59
C LYS A 361 1.43 4.32 26.43
N LEU A 362 1.34 3.32 25.55
CA LEU A 362 0.28 3.27 24.54
C LEU A 362 -1.09 2.93 25.12
N HIS A 363 -1.14 2.27 26.27
CA HIS A 363 -2.41 2.05 26.97
C HIS A 363 -2.91 3.34 27.62
N THR A 364 -2.02 4.08 28.31
CA THR A 364 -2.40 5.26 29.13
C THR A 364 -2.19 6.62 28.47
N GLY A 365 -1.41 6.70 27.39
CA GLY A 365 -0.88 7.93 26.80
C GLY A 365 0.45 8.39 27.41
N CYS A 366 1.22 9.15 26.63
CA CYS A 366 2.45 9.82 27.07
C CYS A 366 2.79 11.00 26.13
N PRO A 367 2.31 12.22 26.44
CA PRO A 367 2.59 13.42 25.64
C PRO A 367 4.09 13.71 25.47
N GLU A 368 4.92 13.37 26.47
CA GLU A 368 6.38 13.55 26.45
C GLU A 368 7.08 12.70 25.38
N LEU A 369 6.41 11.67 24.87
CA LEU A 369 6.84 10.84 23.74
C LEU A 369 5.90 10.98 22.53
N ALA A 370 4.99 11.96 22.55
CA ALA A 370 3.92 12.14 21.57
C ALA A 370 3.05 10.87 21.36
N LEU A 371 2.92 10.01 22.37
CA LEU A 371 2.13 8.78 22.30
C LEU A 371 0.68 9.03 22.71
N PRO A 372 -0.31 8.61 21.90
CA PRO A 372 -1.71 8.68 22.26
C PRO A 372 -2.08 7.61 23.31
N ALA A 373 -3.17 7.85 24.03
CA ALA A 373 -3.81 6.83 24.87
C ALA A 373 -4.75 5.99 24.01
N LEU A 374 -4.28 4.84 23.52
CA LEU A 374 -5.11 3.95 22.68
C LEU A 374 -6.17 3.21 23.50
N GLY A 375 -5.96 3.00 24.81
CA GLY A 375 -6.91 2.33 25.71
C GLY A 375 -7.20 0.85 25.38
N SER A 376 -6.65 0.32 24.29
CA SER A 376 -6.89 -1.04 23.82
C SER A 376 -6.38 -2.10 24.80
N PHE A 377 -7.12 -3.20 24.93
CA PHE A 377 -6.71 -4.37 25.71
C PHE A 377 -5.37 -4.94 25.22
N LEU A 378 -5.03 -4.79 23.94
CA LEU A 378 -3.75 -5.24 23.38
C LEU A 378 -2.55 -4.68 24.15
N PHE A 379 -2.61 -3.42 24.57
CA PHE A 379 -1.51 -2.73 25.27
C PHE A 379 -1.65 -2.76 26.79
N SER A 380 -2.77 -3.28 27.31
CA SER A 380 -2.99 -3.42 28.74
C SER A 380 -2.03 -4.48 29.33
N PRO A 381 -1.40 -4.23 30.49
CA PRO A 381 -0.58 -5.22 31.19
C PRO A 381 -1.35 -6.53 31.48
N GLN A 382 -2.66 -6.43 31.72
CA GLN A 382 -3.54 -7.57 31.99
C GLN A 382 -3.69 -8.52 30.80
N SER A 383 -3.33 -8.10 29.57
CA SER A 383 -3.32 -8.99 28.41
C SER A 383 -2.09 -9.90 28.35
N THR A 384 -1.04 -9.58 29.11
CA THR A 384 0.18 -10.38 29.24
C THR A 384 0.66 -10.41 30.69
N PRO A 385 -0.14 -10.93 31.65
CA PRO A 385 0.15 -10.82 33.08
C PRO A 385 1.47 -11.50 33.47
N ASP A 386 1.81 -12.62 32.84
CA ASP A 386 3.04 -13.37 33.10
C ASP A 386 4.29 -12.78 32.44
N LEU A 387 4.09 -11.95 31.41
CA LEU A 387 5.19 -11.31 30.67
C LEU A 387 5.35 -9.81 30.98
N SER A 388 4.48 -9.23 31.81
CA SER A 388 4.52 -7.79 32.14
C SER A 388 5.84 -7.40 32.80
N ASP A 389 6.32 -8.24 33.73
CA ASP A 389 7.58 -8.00 34.45
C ASP A 389 8.75 -8.86 33.95
N ALA A 390 8.52 -9.78 33.01
CA ALA A 390 9.54 -10.64 32.43
C ALA A 390 10.60 -9.86 31.64
N ASP A 391 11.86 -10.31 31.71
CA ASP A 391 12.96 -9.80 30.88
C ASP A 391 13.29 -10.78 29.76
N ILE A 392 13.87 -10.29 28.67
CA ILE A 392 14.42 -11.11 27.58
C ILE A 392 15.75 -10.52 27.17
N ALA A 393 16.71 -11.37 26.80
CA ALA A 393 17.99 -10.88 26.34
C ALA A 393 17.82 -10.15 24.99
N ASN A 394 18.62 -9.11 24.77
CA ASN A 394 18.61 -8.36 23.53
C ASN A 394 18.91 -9.25 22.32
N ALA A 395 19.70 -10.32 22.49
CA ALA A 395 19.96 -11.29 21.43
C ALA A 395 18.65 -11.92 20.91
N ASP A 396 17.81 -12.45 21.80
CA ASP A 396 16.57 -13.13 21.46
C ASP A 396 15.50 -12.14 20.96
N LEU A 397 15.41 -10.95 21.58
CA LEU A 397 14.52 -9.88 21.09
C LEU A 397 14.91 -9.43 19.68
N LEU A 398 16.20 -9.21 19.43
CA LEU A 398 16.67 -8.77 18.11
C LEU A 398 16.56 -9.89 17.08
N GLU A 399 16.62 -11.16 17.49
CA GLU A 399 16.29 -12.30 16.63
C GLU A 399 14.81 -12.29 16.24
N ALA A 400 13.90 -12.13 17.20
CA ALA A 400 12.48 -11.99 16.91
C ALA A 400 12.18 -10.80 15.98
N VAL A 401 12.72 -9.62 16.30
CA VAL A 401 12.57 -8.43 15.44
C VAL A 401 13.16 -8.67 14.05
N ARG A 402 14.27 -9.41 13.94
CA ARG A 402 14.87 -9.77 12.64
C ARG A 402 13.93 -10.64 11.82
N ASN A 403 13.34 -11.67 12.42
CA ASN A 403 12.43 -12.58 11.73
C ASN A 403 11.14 -11.86 11.29
N LEU A 404 10.67 -10.87 12.07
CA LEU A 404 9.56 -10.01 11.66
C LEU A 404 9.97 -8.99 10.58
N THR A 405 11.22 -8.54 10.54
CA THR A 405 11.63 -7.43 9.67
C THR A 405 12.12 -7.88 8.31
N PHE A 406 12.76 -9.05 8.23
CA PHE A 406 13.45 -9.50 7.03
C PHE A 406 12.84 -10.78 6.51
N THR A 407 12.60 -10.82 5.20
CA THR A 407 12.44 -12.07 4.48
C THR A 407 13.76 -12.41 3.79
N VAL A 408 14.12 -13.69 3.78
CA VAL A 408 15.32 -14.18 3.09
C VAL A 408 14.90 -14.78 1.76
N GLU A 409 15.41 -14.23 0.67
CA GLU A 409 15.20 -14.76 -0.68
C GLU A 409 16.56 -15.11 -1.29
N GLY A 410 16.89 -16.40 -1.28
CA GLY A 410 18.25 -16.88 -1.59
C GLY A 410 19.28 -16.33 -0.60
N SER A 411 20.26 -15.58 -1.10
CA SER A 411 21.29 -14.89 -0.28
C SER A 411 20.94 -13.44 0.07
N VAL A 412 19.83 -12.91 -0.47
CA VAL A 412 19.46 -11.49 -0.34
C VAL A 412 18.39 -11.34 0.74
N ARG A 413 18.62 -10.42 1.68
CA ARG A 413 17.60 -10.03 2.67
C ARG A 413 16.79 -8.87 2.15
N ARG A 414 15.47 -8.99 2.21
CA ARG A 414 14.53 -7.93 1.85
C ARG A 414 13.77 -7.48 3.08
N TRP A 415 13.68 -6.17 3.25
CA TRP A 415 12.87 -5.55 4.30
C TRP A 415 11.37 -5.80 4.03
N GLY A 416 10.62 -6.16 5.07
CA GLY A 416 9.16 -6.22 5.01
C GLY A 416 8.55 -4.81 4.87
N ASP A 417 7.57 -4.68 3.97
CA ASP A 417 6.88 -3.42 3.70
C ASP A 417 5.58 -3.31 4.52
N TYR A 418 5.72 -2.93 5.78
CA TYR A 418 4.58 -2.78 6.69
C TYR A 418 3.71 -1.56 6.38
N ARG A 419 4.21 -0.58 5.61
CA ARG A 419 3.43 0.58 5.16
C ARG A 419 2.31 0.13 4.22
N ASN A 420 2.62 -0.75 3.29
CA ASN A 420 1.69 -1.22 2.25
C ASN A 420 0.94 -2.52 2.62
N LEU A 421 1.22 -3.11 3.78
CA LEU A 421 0.56 -4.33 4.24
C LEU A 421 -0.95 -4.12 4.42
N ARG A 422 -1.78 -4.94 3.77
CA ARG A 422 -3.23 -4.76 3.76
C ARG A 422 -3.84 -5.21 5.10
N PRO A 423 -4.93 -4.59 5.60
CA PRO A 423 -5.53 -4.97 6.88
C PRO A 423 -5.99 -6.45 6.99
N GLY A 424 -6.41 -7.08 5.87
CA GLY A 424 -6.84 -8.49 5.86
C GLY A 424 -5.69 -9.51 5.77
N GLU A 425 -4.51 -9.05 5.38
CA GLU A 425 -3.30 -9.88 5.24
C GLU A 425 -2.72 -10.26 6.60
N LEU A 426 -2.83 -9.36 7.58
CA LEU A 426 -2.52 -9.70 8.98
C LEU A 426 -3.56 -10.65 9.56
N GLY A 427 -4.85 -10.38 9.35
CA GLY A 427 -5.95 -11.16 9.95
C GLY A 427 -5.94 -12.64 9.59
N SER A 428 -5.76 -12.97 8.31
CA SER A 428 -5.75 -14.37 7.83
C SER A 428 -4.52 -15.16 8.31
N GLY A 429 -3.34 -14.55 8.36
CA GLY A 429 -2.16 -15.18 8.96
C GLY A 429 -2.36 -15.48 10.44
N TYR A 430 -3.06 -14.60 11.16
CA TYR A 430 -3.32 -14.75 12.58
C TYR A 430 -4.27 -15.87 12.97
N GLU A 431 -5.30 -16.14 12.17
CA GLU A 431 -6.22 -17.26 12.43
C GLU A 431 -5.45 -18.59 12.47
N SER A 432 -4.55 -18.80 11.51
CA SER A 432 -3.72 -20.01 11.45
C SER A 432 -2.75 -20.15 12.63
N LEU A 433 -2.28 -19.04 13.20
CA LEU A 433 -1.36 -19.05 14.34
C LEU A 433 -2.08 -19.34 15.66
N LEU A 434 -3.35 -18.93 15.81
CA LEU A 434 -4.13 -19.19 17.03
C LEU A 434 -4.41 -20.68 17.25
N GLU A 435 -4.42 -21.47 16.18
CA GLU A 435 -4.65 -22.92 16.19
C GLU A 435 -3.40 -23.74 16.52
N MET A 436 -2.21 -23.12 16.64
CA MET A 436 -0.96 -23.82 16.94
C MET A 436 -0.86 -24.24 18.42
N HIS A 437 -0.14 -25.35 18.65
CA HIS A 437 0.09 -25.95 19.97
C HIS A 437 1.59 -25.97 20.29
N PRO A 438 2.06 -25.20 21.28
CA PRO A 438 3.48 -25.13 21.56
C PRO A 438 4.00 -26.35 22.32
N ASP A 439 5.22 -26.77 21.99
CA ASP A 439 6.05 -27.66 22.79
C ASP A 439 7.06 -26.83 23.59
N VAL A 440 7.10 -27.06 24.91
CA VAL A 440 7.89 -26.28 25.86
C VAL A 440 8.80 -27.19 26.67
N ASN A 441 10.10 -26.94 26.56
CA ASN A 441 11.11 -27.57 27.41
C ASN A 441 11.73 -26.50 28.33
N LEU A 442 11.33 -26.53 29.61
CA LEU A 442 11.75 -25.54 30.61
C LEU A 442 13.24 -25.64 30.97
N ASP A 443 13.82 -26.84 30.95
CA ASP A 443 15.21 -27.07 31.32
C ASP A 443 16.17 -26.57 30.24
N ALA A 444 15.78 -26.72 28.97
CA ALA A 444 16.52 -26.21 27.83
C ALA A 444 16.16 -24.75 27.47
N GLY A 445 15.15 -24.16 28.12
CA GLY A 445 14.60 -22.85 27.74
C GLY A 445 14.08 -22.83 26.30
N ARG A 446 13.59 -23.95 25.79
CA ARG A 446 13.16 -24.11 24.38
C ARG A 446 11.65 -23.99 24.28
N PHE A 447 11.21 -23.28 23.23
CA PHE A 447 9.82 -23.11 22.83
C PHE A 447 9.72 -23.34 21.32
N THR A 448 8.89 -24.28 20.90
CA THR A 448 8.65 -24.59 19.48
C THR A 448 7.16 -24.67 19.19
N LEU A 449 6.76 -24.28 17.99
CA LEU A 449 5.37 -24.33 17.51
C LEU A 449 5.10 -25.55 16.64
#